data_AF-A0A7S1GKU8-F1
#
_entry.id   AF-A0A7S1GKU8-F1
#
_cell.length_a   1.000
_cell.length_b   1.000
_cell.length_c   1.000
_cell.angle_alpha   90.00
_cell.angle_beta   90.00
_cell.angle_gamma   90.00
#
_symmetry.space_group_name_H-M   'P 1'
#
loop_
_entity.id
_entity.type
_entity.pdbx_description
1 polymer ?
#
loop_
_entity_poly.entity_id
_entity_poly.type
_entity_poly.pdbx_seq_one_letter_code
_entity_poly.pdbx_strand_id
1 'polypeptide(L)'
;ERAEAVMRRYVNEYPCARAFLRFAKWSEFEAKNVGLARTIFESSLSELEPEESRQARVFKQFASFEERQGEYERARVIYKHAIKLLKLESSSMTPEEEADLSQYEKTKRQELYKAYITFEKKHGDRQGIEDVILTKQRGEYKKRLIENPRDYDGWFEYAKLEEDQGDADSVRDVYERAVSNLPPSEEKDHWRRYIYLWIYYAVYEEMTMNDMERASQVYETCLSVIPHKKFSFSKIWVMAAKLYVRRRNLQSARKLLGKAIGMCGKEKIFVEYIAMELALGEVDRCRSLYINYLKAMPHNCRAWAKYAELEKSVGETERCRAIYELAVSQQALDMPEMIWKGYIDFEIEEGEAENARSLYERLLERTGHVKVWISFAQFEGSEIGRGIAEARSTFKKAYDQLKAEEAKEERVLLLDAWRVFEKAKGDVASVTAVEEKMPRRVKRKRMRMDENGAELGWEEYFDYHFPDDQDAASSNLKLLEMAAKW
;
A
#
# COMPACT_ATOMS: atom_id res chain seq x y z
N GLU A 1 51.67 24.90 49.82
CA GLU A 1 51.76 24.38 51.20
C GLU A 1 50.78 25.02 52.18
N ARG A 2 50.94 26.28 52.63
CA ARG A 2 50.00 26.90 53.60
C ARG A 2 48.54 26.99 53.09
N ALA A 3 48.35 27.42 51.85
CA ALA A 3 47.02 27.48 51.22
C ALA A 3 46.40 26.08 51.01
N GLU A 4 47.22 25.08 50.70
CA GLU A 4 46.77 23.69 50.57
C GLU A 4 46.29 23.13 51.91
N ALA A 5 47.03 23.40 53.00
CA ALA A 5 46.63 23.00 54.35
C ALA A 5 45.32 23.66 54.78
N VAL A 6 45.11 24.94 54.43
CA VAL A 6 43.85 25.66 54.68
C VAL A 6 42.69 25.04 53.90
N MET A 7 42.91 24.72 52.62
CA MET A 7 41.86 24.12 51.80
C MET A 7 41.55 22.67 52.19
N ARG A 8 42.54 21.87 52.60
CA ARG A 8 42.32 20.54 53.19
C ARG A 8 41.52 20.64 54.49
N ARG A 9 41.85 21.59 55.37
CA ARG A 9 41.05 21.85 56.58
C ARG A 9 39.62 22.28 56.23
N TYR A 10 39.46 23.13 55.23
CA TYR A 10 38.14 23.59 54.77
C TYR A 10 37.26 22.44 54.25
N VAL A 11 37.84 21.50 53.51
CA VAL A 11 37.15 20.32 53.01
C VAL A 11 36.79 19.35 54.15
N ASN A 12 37.71 19.15 55.10
CA ASN A 12 37.49 18.28 56.26
C ASN A 12 36.44 18.86 57.25
N GLU A 13 36.40 20.18 57.42
CA GLU A 13 35.42 20.87 58.28
C GLU A 13 34.05 20.98 57.61
N TYR A 14 34.00 21.11 56.28
CA TYR A 14 32.76 21.20 55.51
C TYR A 14 32.78 20.24 54.31
N PRO A 15 32.49 18.94 54.51
CA PRO A 15 32.41 17.94 53.45
C PRO A 15 31.20 18.18 52.55
N CYS A 16 31.29 19.20 51.69
CA CYS A 16 30.23 19.56 50.75
C CYS A 16 30.79 19.62 49.34
N ALA A 17 29.97 19.23 48.35
CA ALA A 17 30.38 19.24 46.94
C ALA A 17 30.94 20.60 46.49
N ARG A 18 30.48 21.71 47.08
CA ARG A 18 30.99 23.05 46.76
C ARG A 18 32.41 23.29 47.31
N ALA A 19 32.76 22.71 48.45
CA ALA A 19 34.09 22.81 49.04
C ALA A 19 35.09 21.97 48.23
N PHE A 20 34.76 20.71 47.91
CA PHE A 20 35.58 19.86 47.05
C PHE A 20 35.80 20.47 45.66
N LEU A 21 34.75 21.00 45.02
CA LEU A 21 34.88 21.64 43.70
C LEU A 21 35.73 22.92 43.74
N ARG A 22 35.64 23.71 44.83
CA ARG A 22 36.51 24.87 45.03
C ARG A 22 37.96 24.45 45.22
N PHE A 23 38.19 23.38 45.99
CA PHE A 23 39.53 22.85 46.22
C PHE A 23 40.15 22.27 44.95
N ALA A 24 39.36 21.55 44.14
CA ALA A 24 39.79 21.02 42.86
C ALA A 24 40.10 22.12 41.83
N LYS A 25 39.30 23.20 41.79
CA LYS A 25 39.60 24.36 40.93
C LYS A 25 40.85 25.11 41.39
N TRP A 26 41.04 25.24 42.69
CA TRP A 26 42.23 25.86 43.26
C TRP A 26 43.49 25.05 42.91
N SER A 27 43.44 23.72 43.08
CA SER A 27 44.57 22.85 42.75
C SER A 27 44.88 22.81 41.25
N GLU A 28 43.86 22.94 40.39
CA GLU A 28 44.00 23.03 38.94
C GLU A 28 44.62 24.37 38.49
N PHE A 29 44.03 25.51 38.88
CA PHE A 29 44.37 26.81 38.31
C PHE A 29 45.48 27.55 39.08
N GLU A 30 45.48 27.47 40.41
CA GLU A 30 46.44 28.21 41.24
C GLU A 30 47.66 27.36 41.59
N ALA A 31 47.47 26.08 41.93
CA ALA A 31 48.58 25.20 42.28
C ALA A 31 49.19 24.46 41.07
N LYS A 32 48.50 24.41 39.93
CA LYS A 32 48.88 23.67 38.70
C LYS A 32 49.31 22.21 38.95
N ASN A 33 48.82 21.60 40.03
CA ASN A 33 49.18 20.24 40.39
C ASN A 33 48.04 19.29 39.98
N VAL A 34 48.18 18.74 38.78
CA VAL A 34 47.19 17.84 38.15
C VAL A 34 46.99 16.57 38.98
N GLY A 35 48.06 16.02 39.58
CA GLY A 35 47.99 14.83 40.42
C GLY A 35 47.16 15.06 41.69
N LEU A 36 47.38 16.20 42.34
CA LEU A 36 46.59 16.58 43.52
C LEU A 36 45.12 16.86 43.16
N ALA A 37 44.85 17.49 42.02
CA ALA A 37 43.49 17.72 41.56
C ALA A 37 42.72 16.40 41.34
N ARG A 38 43.36 15.37 40.78
CA ARG A 38 42.76 14.04 40.60
C ARG A 38 42.43 13.36 41.92
N THR A 39 43.37 13.33 42.86
CA THR A 39 43.14 12.70 44.16
C THR A 39 42.03 13.40 44.94
N ILE A 40 41.89 14.72 44.79
CA ILE A 40 40.76 15.48 45.35
C ILE A 40 39.43 15.10 44.70
N PHE A 41 39.40 14.88 43.38
CA PHE A 41 38.19 14.42 42.70
C PHE A 41 37.84 12.98 43.10
N GLU A 42 38.81 12.08 43.19
CA GLU A 42 38.61 10.70 43.67
C GLU A 42 38.15 10.67 45.13
N SER A 43 38.77 11.46 46.01
CA SER A 43 38.36 11.57 47.42
C SER A 43 36.96 12.17 47.54
N SER A 44 36.61 13.11 46.66
CA SER A 44 35.26 13.65 46.60
C SER A 44 34.21 12.64 46.12
N LEU A 45 34.61 11.55 45.47
CA LEU A 45 33.69 10.48 45.12
C LEU A 45 33.53 9.46 46.26
N SER A 46 34.58 9.20 47.04
CA SER A 46 34.54 8.28 48.17
C SER A 46 33.94 8.87 49.45
N GLU A 47 34.16 10.16 49.73
CA GLU A 47 33.74 10.80 50.99
C GLU A 47 32.31 11.38 50.94
N LEU A 48 31.70 11.46 49.76
CA LEU A 48 30.35 12.03 49.56
C LEU A 48 29.21 11.00 49.59
N GLU A 49 29.43 9.78 50.08
CA GLU A 49 28.36 8.84 50.44
C GLU A 49 27.68 9.36 51.73
N PRO A 50 26.43 9.91 51.70
CA PRO A 50 25.23 9.26 51.16
C PRO A 50 24.30 10.17 50.31
N GLU A 51 24.77 11.31 49.80
CA GLU A 51 23.93 12.18 48.95
C GLU A 51 24.25 12.02 47.45
N GLU A 52 23.62 11.00 46.86
CA GLU A 52 23.58 10.75 45.41
C GLU A 52 23.19 12.01 44.59
N SER A 53 22.49 12.94 45.22
CA SER A 53 21.98 14.21 44.68
C SER A 53 23.06 15.19 44.20
N ARG A 54 24.26 15.21 44.83
CA ARG A 54 25.30 16.23 44.55
C ARG A 54 26.47 15.74 43.71
N GLN A 55 26.54 14.44 43.45
CA GLN A 55 27.61 13.80 42.69
C GLN A 55 27.57 14.17 41.20
N ALA A 56 26.40 14.43 40.60
CA ALA A 56 26.28 14.77 39.17
C ALA A 56 27.08 16.03 38.77
N ARG A 57 27.17 17.03 39.66
CA ARG A 57 27.97 18.25 39.43
C ARG A 57 29.47 17.97 39.53
N VAL A 58 29.86 17.10 40.47
CA VAL A 58 31.24 16.66 40.65
C VAL A 58 31.68 15.86 39.43
N PHE A 59 30.89 14.89 38.97
CA PHE A 59 31.15 14.13 37.75
C PHE A 59 31.28 15.02 36.51
N LYS A 60 30.40 16.01 36.33
CA LYS A 60 30.49 16.95 35.20
C LYS A 60 31.81 17.73 35.23
N GLN A 61 32.21 18.23 36.40
CA GLN A 61 33.44 19.01 36.52
C GLN A 61 34.69 18.13 36.42
N PHE A 62 34.65 16.91 36.96
CA PHE A 62 35.74 15.96 36.87
C PHE A 62 35.97 15.49 35.43
N ALA A 63 34.91 15.19 34.68
CA ALA A 63 35.02 14.85 33.28
C ALA A 63 35.52 16.03 32.43
N SER A 64 35.05 17.27 32.69
CA SER A 64 35.57 18.48 32.02
C SER A 64 37.02 18.81 32.40
N PHE A 65 37.49 18.33 33.56
CA PHE A 65 38.88 18.45 33.97
C PHE A 65 39.75 17.49 33.16
N GLU A 66 39.39 16.21 33.07
CA GLU A 66 40.15 15.25 32.25
C GLU A 66 40.10 15.59 30.75
N GLU A 67 38.99 16.15 30.24
CA GLU A 67 38.92 16.70 28.87
C GLU A 67 39.95 17.82 28.65
N ARG A 68 40.10 18.73 29.62
CA ARG A 68 41.11 19.80 29.54
C ARG A 68 42.55 19.29 29.66
N GLN A 69 42.75 18.16 30.33
CA GLN A 69 44.06 17.50 30.43
C GLN A 69 44.37 16.61 29.20
N GLY A 70 43.43 16.46 28.25
CA GLY A 70 43.60 15.65 27.04
C GLY A 70 43.42 14.14 27.25
N GLU A 71 42.95 13.70 28.42
CA GLU A 71 42.75 12.30 28.79
C GLU A 71 41.31 11.87 28.47
N TYR A 72 40.99 11.79 27.17
CA TYR A 72 39.63 11.56 26.68
C TYR A 72 39.05 10.19 27.09
N GLU A 73 39.88 9.14 27.15
CA GLU A 73 39.44 7.80 27.57
C GLU A 73 38.99 7.79 29.04
N ARG A 74 39.75 8.48 29.91
CA ARG A 74 39.37 8.64 31.33
C ARG A 74 38.10 9.45 31.48
N ALA A 75 37.96 10.54 30.73
CA ALA A 75 36.72 11.32 30.71
C ALA A 75 35.51 10.47 30.29
N ARG A 76 35.66 9.59 29.29
CA ARG A 76 34.62 8.64 28.85
C ARG A 76 34.27 7.64 29.96
N VAL A 77 35.25 7.06 30.65
CA VAL A 77 35.01 6.14 31.78
C VAL A 77 34.27 6.86 32.92
N ILE A 78 34.64 8.10 33.24
CA ILE A 78 33.96 8.91 34.26
C ILE A 78 32.51 9.15 33.88
N TYR A 79 32.22 9.52 32.62
CA TYR A 79 30.85 9.71 32.17
C TYR A 79 30.04 8.41 32.21
N LYS A 80 30.60 7.28 31.75
CA LYS A 80 29.95 5.96 31.82
C LYS A 80 29.69 5.52 33.26
N HIS A 81 30.66 5.73 34.15
CA HIS A 81 30.52 5.41 35.56
C HIS A 81 29.45 6.28 36.23
N ALA A 82 29.42 7.58 35.92
CA ALA A 82 28.39 8.48 36.42
C ALA A 82 26.99 8.09 35.93
N ILE A 83 26.85 7.63 34.68
CA ILE A 83 25.59 7.13 34.12
C ILE A 83 25.14 5.84 34.82
N LYS A 84 26.07 4.90 35.06
CA LYS A 84 25.80 3.63 35.74
C LYS A 84 25.39 3.85 37.20
N LEU A 85 26.10 4.70 37.94
CA LEU A 85 25.77 5.07 39.32
C LEU A 85 24.44 5.80 39.43
N LEU A 86 24.17 6.74 38.51
CA LEU A 86 22.91 7.47 38.47
C LEU A 86 21.76 6.65 37.82
N LYS A 87 22.00 5.37 37.49
CA LYS A 87 21.07 4.44 36.82
C LYS A 87 20.35 5.08 35.61
N LEU A 88 21.08 5.82 34.77
CA LEU A 88 20.52 6.47 33.59
C LEU A 88 20.34 5.51 32.40
N GLU A 89 21.06 4.40 32.37
CA GLU A 89 20.82 3.29 31.46
C GLU A 89 19.63 2.48 31.98
N SER A 90 18.47 2.74 31.38
CA SER A 90 17.26 1.89 31.33
C SER A 90 17.17 0.70 32.30
N SER A 91 16.14 0.75 33.16
CA SER A 91 15.42 -0.40 33.74
C SER A 91 15.72 -0.86 35.18
N SER A 92 16.10 0.04 36.09
CA SER A 92 16.05 -0.27 37.54
C SER A 92 15.67 0.91 38.45
N MET A 93 14.81 1.80 37.94
CA MET A 93 14.12 2.78 38.79
C MET A 93 12.62 2.46 38.75
N THR A 94 12.07 2.18 39.92
CA THR A 94 10.62 2.07 40.07
C THR A 94 10.01 3.48 39.91
N PRO A 95 8.79 3.61 39.35
CA PRO A 95 8.09 4.90 39.26
C PRO A 95 7.91 5.62 40.61
N GLU A 96 8.03 4.90 41.73
CA GLU A 96 7.96 5.43 43.09
C GLU A 96 9.26 6.18 43.48
N GLU A 97 10.44 5.64 43.16
CA GLU A 97 11.72 6.29 43.42
C GLU A 97 11.94 7.55 42.54
N GLU A 98 11.31 7.59 41.35
CA GLU A 98 11.37 8.73 40.44
C GLU A 98 10.46 9.89 40.89
N ALA A 99 9.42 9.62 41.68
CA ALA A 99 8.51 10.62 42.24
C ALA A 99 9.13 11.37 43.44
N ASP A 100 9.99 10.68 44.21
CA ASP A 100 10.65 11.24 45.40
C ASP A 100 11.89 12.11 45.07
N LEU A 101 12.40 12.03 43.83
CA LEU A 101 13.52 12.84 43.35
C LEU A 101 13.09 14.29 43.09
N SER A 102 13.77 15.24 43.76
CA SER A 102 13.54 16.67 43.63
C SER A 102 13.71 17.14 42.18
N GLN A 103 12.89 18.07 41.72
CA GLN A 103 12.95 18.62 40.36
C GLN A 103 14.35 19.19 40.02
N TYR A 104 15.08 19.66 41.04
CA TYR A 104 16.47 20.09 40.93
C TYR A 104 17.42 18.94 40.53
N GLU A 105 17.20 17.72 41.02
CA GLU A 105 18.03 16.54 40.73
C GLU A 105 17.82 16.05 39.30
N LYS A 106 16.56 16.05 38.84
CA LYS A 106 16.21 15.72 37.46
C LYS A 106 16.89 16.67 36.47
N THR A 107 16.92 17.97 36.76
CA THR A 107 17.61 18.94 35.89
C THR A 107 19.13 18.74 35.83
N LYS A 108 19.77 18.41 36.96
CA LYS A 108 21.23 18.20 37.02
C LYS A 108 21.68 16.89 36.37
N ARG A 109 20.90 15.81 36.52
CA ARG A 109 21.12 14.56 35.78
C ARG A 109 20.99 14.77 34.27
N GLN A 110 19.98 15.53 33.83
CA GLN A 110 19.83 15.91 32.41
C GLN A 110 20.99 16.79 31.90
N GLU A 111 21.48 17.74 32.70
CA GLU A 111 22.65 18.56 32.33
C GLU A 111 23.92 17.73 32.17
N LEU A 112 24.13 16.71 33.00
CA LEU A 112 25.26 15.79 32.89
C LEU A 112 25.15 14.94 31.62
N TYR A 113 23.96 14.41 31.32
CA TYR A 113 23.72 13.63 30.10
C TYR A 113 23.92 14.47 28.83
N LYS A 114 23.45 15.73 28.81
CA LYS A 114 23.72 16.67 27.72
C LYS A 114 25.23 16.90 27.53
N ALA A 115 25.98 17.04 28.64
CA ALA A 115 27.43 17.21 28.59
C ALA A 115 28.13 15.97 28.00
N TYR A 116 27.70 14.77 28.37
CA TYR A 116 28.20 13.52 27.79
C TYR A 116 27.94 13.42 26.28
N ILE A 117 26.73 13.78 25.82
CA ILE A 117 26.43 13.80 24.38
C ILE A 117 27.33 14.80 23.64
N THR A 118 27.55 16.00 24.20
CA THR A 118 28.45 16.97 23.57
C THR A 118 29.90 16.50 23.56
N PHE A 119 30.31 15.73 24.56
CA PHE A 119 31.64 15.13 24.64
C PHE A 119 31.83 14.06 23.56
N GLU A 120 30.90 13.09 23.48
CA GLU A 120 30.94 12.04 22.46
C GLU A 120 30.81 12.61 21.04
N LYS A 121 30.04 13.69 20.81
CA LYS A 121 30.01 14.36 19.50
C LYS A 121 31.34 15.01 19.09
N LYS A 122 32.13 15.47 20.06
CA LYS A 122 33.41 16.16 19.79
C LYS A 122 34.59 15.19 19.71
N HIS A 123 34.56 14.13 20.51
CA HIS A 123 35.71 13.25 20.75
C HIS A 123 35.38 11.76 20.56
N GLY A 124 34.18 11.43 20.07
CA GLY A 124 33.73 10.07 19.88
C GLY A 124 34.21 9.44 18.58
N ASP A 125 34.40 8.12 18.63
CA ASP A 125 34.53 7.29 17.44
C ASP A 125 33.16 7.20 16.74
N ARG A 126 33.16 6.96 15.43
CA ARG A 126 31.93 6.91 14.63
C ARG A 126 30.86 5.98 15.23
N GLN A 127 31.26 4.82 15.77
CA GLN A 127 30.36 3.85 16.42
C GLN A 127 29.81 4.35 17.76
N GLY A 128 30.64 4.99 18.61
CA GLY A 128 30.19 5.54 19.89
C GLY A 128 29.24 6.74 19.72
N ILE A 129 29.44 7.54 18.66
CA ILE A 129 28.52 8.63 18.30
C ILE A 129 27.17 8.06 17.85
N GLU A 130 27.19 7.00 17.04
CA GLU A 130 25.98 6.30 16.63
C GLU A 130 25.23 5.80 17.88
N ASP A 131 25.85 5.02 18.77
CA ASP A 131 25.21 4.46 19.99
C ASP A 131 24.56 5.52 20.90
N VAL A 132 25.21 6.68 21.06
CA VAL A 132 24.71 7.78 21.89
C VAL A 132 23.53 8.50 21.22
N ILE A 133 23.58 8.69 19.90
CA ILE A 133 22.45 9.25 19.13
C ILE A 133 21.25 8.32 19.22
N LEU A 134 21.47 7.00 19.12
CA LEU A 134 20.42 5.99 19.17
C LEU A 134 19.78 5.91 20.55
N THR A 135 20.59 5.98 21.62
CA THR A 135 20.07 6.06 22.99
C THR A 135 19.21 7.31 23.20
N LYS A 136 19.61 8.45 22.62
CA LYS A 136 18.82 9.69 22.66
C LYS A 136 17.51 9.53 21.88
N GLN A 137 17.55 8.96 20.68
CA GLN A 137 16.38 8.70 19.86
C GLN A 137 15.42 7.73 20.57
N ARG A 138 15.91 6.62 21.15
CA ARG A 138 15.11 5.70 21.99
C ARG A 138 14.40 6.45 23.13
N GLY A 139 15.10 7.35 23.81
CA GLY A 139 14.52 8.17 24.88
C GLY A 139 13.46 9.16 24.39
N GLU A 140 13.67 9.78 23.23
CA GLU A 140 12.71 10.69 22.58
C GLU A 140 11.45 9.94 22.13
N TYR A 141 11.60 8.77 21.50
CA TYR A 141 10.48 7.91 21.15
C TYR A 141 9.72 7.42 22.38
N LYS A 142 10.40 6.92 23.43
CA LYS A 142 9.73 6.51 24.67
C LYS A 142 8.92 7.64 25.31
N LYS A 143 9.44 8.87 25.33
CA LYS A 143 8.70 10.04 25.82
C LYS A 143 7.49 10.35 24.94
N ARG A 144 7.68 10.39 23.63
CA ARG A 144 6.60 10.61 22.66
C ARG A 144 5.49 9.56 22.79
N LEU A 145 5.86 8.31 23.09
CA LEU A 145 4.93 7.20 23.30
C LEU A 145 4.22 7.25 24.66
N ILE A 146 4.84 7.82 25.70
CA ILE A 146 4.17 8.09 26.99
C ILE A 146 3.19 9.26 26.84
N GLU A 147 3.58 10.31 26.11
CA GLU A 147 2.76 11.49 25.85
C GLU A 147 1.59 11.16 24.92
N ASN A 148 1.85 10.39 23.86
CA ASN A 148 0.86 9.95 22.88
C ASN A 148 0.97 8.44 22.62
N PRO A 149 0.43 7.58 23.50
CA PRO A 149 0.42 6.12 23.30
C PRO A 149 -0.30 5.66 22.02
N ARG A 150 -1.07 6.56 21.39
CA ARG A 150 -1.91 6.31 20.21
C ARG A 150 -1.31 6.82 18.90
N ASP A 151 -0.10 7.39 18.92
CA ASP A 151 0.61 7.78 17.70
C ASP A 151 1.26 6.55 17.05
N TYR A 152 0.53 5.92 16.11
CA TYR A 152 1.01 4.73 15.41
C TYR A 152 2.24 4.99 14.53
N ASP A 153 2.46 6.22 14.05
CA ASP A 153 3.67 6.54 13.29
C ASP A 153 4.90 6.56 14.20
N GLY A 154 4.75 7.07 15.43
CA GLY A 154 5.78 7.00 16.45
C GLY A 154 6.14 5.56 16.84
N TRP A 155 5.14 4.66 16.90
CA TRP A 155 5.40 3.23 17.10
C TRP A 155 6.12 2.59 15.91
N PHE A 156 5.80 2.97 14.67
CA PHE A 156 6.53 2.47 13.49
C PHE A 156 7.98 2.91 13.45
N GLU A 157 8.24 4.19 13.69
CA GLU A 157 9.59 4.75 13.73
C GLU A 157 10.41 4.11 14.86
N TYR A 158 9.78 3.88 16.02
CA TYR A 158 10.43 3.23 17.15
C TYR A 158 10.71 1.74 16.89
N ALA A 159 9.75 1.01 16.34
CA ALA A 159 9.93 -0.40 15.96
C ALA A 159 11.06 -0.54 14.94
N LYS A 160 11.10 0.27 13.89
CA LYS A 160 12.16 0.23 12.89
C LYS A 160 13.55 0.50 13.48
N LEU A 161 13.66 1.45 14.40
CA LEU A 161 14.93 1.72 15.08
C LEU A 161 15.40 0.51 15.89
N GLU A 162 14.48 -0.17 16.58
CA GLU A 162 14.83 -1.39 17.32
C GLU A 162 15.05 -2.58 16.37
N GLU A 163 14.42 -2.66 15.20
CA GLU A 163 14.73 -3.72 14.22
C GLU A 163 16.15 -3.63 13.68
N ASP A 164 16.66 -2.40 13.49
CA ASP A 164 17.99 -2.17 12.95
C ASP A 164 19.11 -2.51 13.97
N GLN A 165 18.82 -2.51 15.28
CA GLN A 165 19.87 -2.48 16.33
C GLN A 165 19.51 -3.09 17.69
N GLY A 166 18.23 -3.34 17.94
CA GLY A 166 17.70 -3.86 19.19
C GLY A 166 17.91 -5.36 19.31
N ASP A 167 17.91 -5.82 20.55
CA ASP A 167 17.84 -7.25 20.85
C ASP A 167 16.42 -7.76 20.53
N ALA A 168 16.30 -9.02 20.14
CA ALA A 168 15.02 -9.60 19.70
C ALA A 168 13.90 -9.43 20.74
N ASP A 169 14.25 -9.55 22.02
CA ASP A 169 13.30 -9.39 23.12
C ASP A 169 12.87 -7.94 23.33
N SER A 170 13.77 -6.98 23.07
CA SER A 170 13.42 -5.56 23.12
C SER A 170 12.46 -5.18 21.98
N VAL A 171 12.70 -5.70 20.77
CA VAL A 171 11.82 -5.46 19.62
C VAL A 171 10.43 -6.04 19.87
N ARG A 172 10.36 -7.25 20.44
CA ARG A 172 9.10 -7.90 20.84
C ARG A 172 8.33 -7.07 21.86
N ASP A 173 8.98 -6.61 22.91
CA ASP A 173 8.35 -5.80 23.94
C ASP A 173 7.79 -4.49 23.36
N VAL A 174 8.49 -3.86 22.40
CA VAL A 174 7.96 -2.71 21.66
C VAL A 174 6.71 -3.07 20.87
N TYR A 175 6.72 -4.19 20.13
CA TYR A 175 5.56 -4.64 19.37
C TYR A 175 4.38 -5.03 20.26
N GLU A 176 4.59 -5.73 21.37
CA GLU A 176 3.55 -6.12 22.32
C GLU A 176 2.90 -4.91 23.00
N ARG A 177 3.70 -3.90 23.37
CA ARG A 177 3.19 -2.62 23.90
C ARG A 177 2.40 -1.86 22.84
N ALA A 178 2.90 -1.83 21.60
CA ALA A 178 2.23 -1.15 20.50
C ALA A 178 0.89 -1.80 20.15
N VAL A 179 0.84 -3.14 20.19
CA VAL A 179 -0.38 -3.95 19.98
C VAL A 179 -1.39 -3.77 21.11
N SER A 180 -0.93 -3.64 22.36
CA SER A 180 -1.82 -3.44 23.51
C SER A 180 -2.62 -2.13 23.42
N ASN A 181 -2.14 -1.16 22.63
CA ASN A 181 -2.80 0.11 22.40
C ASN A 181 -3.87 0.01 21.29
N LEU A 182 -5.03 -0.53 21.67
CA LEU A 182 -6.21 -0.61 20.81
C LEU A 182 -6.64 0.77 20.28
N PRO A 183 -6.95 0.89 18.97
CA PRO A 183 -7.46 2.13 18.39
C PRO A 183 -8.77 2.58 19.07
N PRO A 184 -8.90 3.88 19.44
CA PRO A 184 -10.10 4.38 20.11
C PRO A 184 -11.31 4.55 19.18
N SER A 185 -11.10 4.55 17.86
CA SER A 185 -12.16 4.66 16.85
C SER A 185 -12.24 3.39 16.01
N GLU A 186 -13.47 2.96 15.71
CA GLU A 186 -13.76 1.84 14.80
C GLU A 186 -13.63 2.23 13.31
N GLU A 187 -13.17 3.45 13.02
CA GLU A 187 -12.96 3.92 11.65
C GLU A 187 -11.82 3.17 10.95
N LYS A 188 -12.11 2.76 9.72
CA LYS A 188 -11.23 1.95 8.87
C LYS A 188 -9.81 2.52 8.73
N ASP A 189 -9.63 3.84 8.76
CA ASP A 189 -8.33 4.46 8.50
C ASP A 189 -7.38 4.39 9.70
N HIS A 190 -7.92 4.47 10.93
CA HIS A 190 -7.15 4.23 12.15
C HIS A 190 -6.76 2.75 12.29
N TRP A 191 -7.67 1.85 11.90
CA TRP A 191 -7.39 0.42 11.88
C TRP A 191 -6.41 0.00 10.79
N ARG A 192 -6.30 0.74 9.67
CA ARG A 192 -5.29 0.46 8.64
C ARG A 192 -3.88 0.48 9.23
N ARG A 193 -3.53 1.53 9.98
CA ARG A 193 -2.19 1.68 10.57
C ARG A 193 -1.92 0.62 11.63
N TYR A 194 -2.88 0.37 12.51
CA TYR A 194 -2.80 -0.71 13.50
C TYR A 194 -2.58 -2.09 12.85
N ILE A 195 -3.26 -2.35 11.73
CA ILE A 195 -3.10 -3.61 10.99
C ILE A 195 -1.76 -3.71 10.28
N TYR A 196 -1.25 -2.59 9.77
CA TYR A 196 0.11 -2.57 9.25
C TYR A 196 1.12 -2.89 10.35
N LEU A 197 0.94 -2.39 11.57
CA LEU A 197 1.81 -2.72 12.71
C LEU A 197 1.83 -4.23 12.99
N TRP A 198 0.66 -4.88 13.00
CA TRP A 198 0.59 -6.35 13.09
C TRP A 198 1.28 -7.07 11.94
N ILE A 199 1.15 -6.56 10.72
CA ILE A 199 1.84 -7.11 9.55
C ILE A 199 3.35 -6.96 9.70
N TYR A 200 3.84 -5.80 10.14
CA TYR A 200 5.27 -5.57 10.38
C TYR A 200 5.79 -6.49 11.48
N TYR A 201 5.06 -6.64 12.59
CA TYR A 201 5.43 -7.56 13.66
C TYR A 201 5.53 -9.01 13.15
N ALA A 202 4.55 -9.45 12.36
CA ALA A 202 4.56 -10.80 11.79
C ALA A 202 5.66 -10.99 10.73
N VAL A 203 5.97 -9.96 9.94
CA VAL A 203 7.07 -10.00 8.94
C VAL A 203 8.42 -9.99 9.64
N TYR A 204 8.57 -9.25 10.75
CA TYR A 204 9.77 -9.28 11.58
C TYR A 204 9.98 -10.70 12.12
N GLU A 205 9.02 -11.27 12.84
CA GLU A 205 9.17 -12.64 13.37
C GLU A 205 9.43 -13.69 12.26
N GLU A 206 8.86 -13.49 11.06
CA GLU A 206 9.10 -14.36 9.90
C GLU A 206 10.50 -14.19 9.29
N MET A 207 10.97 -12.95 9.07
CA MET A 207 12.19 -12.68 8.29
C MET A 207 13.45 -12.57 9.14
N THR A 208 13.38 -11.95 10.32
CA THR A 208 14.56 -11.72 11.18
C THR A 208 14.75 -12.84 12.19
N MET A 209 13.67 -13.30 12.81
CA MET A 209 13.72 -14.35 13.84
C MET A 209 13.54 -15.77 13.28
N ASN A 210 13.00 -15.90 12.06
CA ASN A 210 12.66 -17.18 11.42
C ASN A 210 11.76 -18.08 12.29
N ASP A 211 11.00 -17.48 13.23
CA ASP A 211 10.08 -18.18 14.13
C ASP A 211 8.68 -18.21 13.50
N MET A 212 8.46 -19.24 12.70
CA MET A 212 7.21 -19.43 11.96
C MET A 212 6.03 -19.79 12.89
N GLU A 213 6.28 -20.27 14.11
CA GLU A 213 5.22 -20.64 15.06
C GLU A 213 4.67 -19.40 15.74
N ARG A 214 5.55 -18.54 16.25
CA ARG A 214 5.12 -17.25 16.82
C ARG A 214 4.46 -16.37 15.80
N ALA A 215 4.99 -16.26 14.58
CA ALA A 215 4.34 -15.51 13.51
C ALA A 215 2.88 -15.96 13.28
N SER A 216 2.58 -17.26 13.43
CA SER A 216 1.19 -17.75 13.34
C SER A 216 0.32 -17.34 14.52
N GLN A 217 0.84 -17.36 15.74
CA GLN A 217 0.13 -16.88 16.93
C GLN A 217 -0.16 -15.38 16.82
N VAL A 218 0.79 -14.61 16.28
CA VAL A 218 0.64 -13.18 15.99
C VAL A 218 -0.49 -12.94 14.98
N TYR A 219 -0.57 -13.74 13.91
CA TYR A 219 -1.72 -13.65 13.00
C TYR A 219 -3.03 -14.09 13.64
N GLU A 220 -3.05 -15.16 14.44
CA GLU A 220 -4.27 -15.64 15.12
C GLU A 220 -4.82 -14.63 16.13
N THR A 221 -3.94 -14.00 16.91
CA THR A 221 -4.27 -12.92 17.83
C THR A 221 -4.72 -11.66 17.09
N CYS A 222 -4.04 -11.26 16.02
CA CYS A 222 -4.50 -10.17 15.15
C CYS A 222 -5.93 -10.44 14.62
N LEU A 223 -6.20 -11.66 14.19
CA LEU A 223 -7.51 -12.06 13.66
C LEU A 223 -8.58 -12.15 14.75
N SER A 224 -8.25 -12.40 16.02
CA SER A 224 -9.24 -12.37 17.11
C SER A 224 -9.57 -10.93 17.54
N VAL A 225 -8.58 -10.04 17.50
CA VAL A 225 -8.74 -8.63 17.88
C VAL A 225 -9.57 -7.85 16.86
N ILE A 226 -9.51 -8.20 15.57
CA ILE A 226 -10.20 -7.47 14.51
C ILE A 226 -11.72 -7.76 14.51
N PRO A 227 -12.58 -6.72 14.60
CA PRO A 227 -14.03 -6.85 14.37
C PRO A 227 -14.36 -7.05 12.88
N HIS A 228 -14.38 -8.31 12.42
CA HIS A 228 -14.65 -8.67 11.01
C HIS A 228 -16.06 -8.29 10.50
N LYS A 229 -17.00 -7.96 11.39
CA LYS A 229 -18.39 -7.60 11.05
C LYS A 229 -18.53 -6.14 10.55
N LYS A 230 -17.65 -5.23 10.99
CA LYS A 230 -17.74 -3.80 10.67
C LYS A 230 -16.78 -3.41 9.56
N PHE A 231 -15.60 -4.02 9.55
CA PHE A 231 -14.62 -3.81 8.50
C PHE A 231 -13.92 -5.12 8.20
N SER A 232 -13.45 -5.28 6.97
CA SER A 232 -12.80 -6.50 6.55
C SER A 232 -11.50 -6.20 5.82
N PHE A 233 -10.40 -6.73 6.33
CA PHE A 233 -9.05 -6.51 5.79
C PHE A 233 -8.56 -7.76 5.08
N SER A 234 -8.79 -7.83 3.77
CA SER A 234 -8.37 -8.98 2.95
C SER A 234 -6.86 -9.23 2.99
N LYS A 235 -6.05 -8.18 3.17
CA LYS A 235 -4.58 -8.29 3.13
C LYS A 235 -4.02 -9.17 4.26
N ILE A 236 -4.56 -9.07 5.49
CA ILE A 236 -4.09 -9.90 6.61
C ILE A 236 -4.38 -11.37 6.34
N TRP A 237 -5.60 -11.69 5.93
CA TRP A 237 -6.00 -13.07 5.61
C TRP A 237 -5.10 -13.70 4.55
N VAL A 238 -4.77 -12.94 3.50
CA VAL A 238 -3.87 -13.39 2.44
C VAL A 238 -2.44 -13.58 2.94
N MET A 239 -1.93 -12.67 3.77
CA MET A 239 -0.58 -12.79 4.33
C MET A 239 -0.45 -13.95 5.30
N ALA A 240 -1.43 -14.13 6.20
CA ALA A 240 -1.50 -15.27 7.10
C ALA A 240 -1.58 -16.59 6.31
N ALA A 241 -2.38 -16.66 5.25
CA ALA A 241 -2.44 -17.83 4.39
C ALA A 241 -1.11 -18.12 3.68
N LYS A 242 -0.41 -17.10 3.19
CA LYS A 242 0.95 -17.23 2.61
C LYS A 242 1.96 -17.74 3.64
N LEU A 243 1.87 -17.31 4.90
CA LEU A 243 2.70 -17.85 5.99
C LEU A 243 2.43 -19.35 6.18
N TYR A 244 1.18 -19.78 6.26
CA TYR A 244 0.86 -21.22 6.40
C TYR A 244 1.32 -22.06 5.21
N VAL A 245 1.29 -21.50 3.99
CA VAL A 245 1.88 -22.15 2.80
C VAL A 245 3.40 -22.29 2.95
N ARG A 246 4.11 -21.25 3.41
CA ARG A 246 5.56 -21.33 3.68
C ARG A 246 5.90 -22.34 4.77
N ARG A 247 5.06 -22.46 5.79
CA ARG A 247 5.12 -23.53 6.82
C ARG A 247 4.80 -24.92 6.29
N ARG A 248 4.44 -25.06 5.01
CA ARG A 248 3.98 -26.31 4.38
C ARG A 248 2.73 -26.91 5.03
N ASN A 249 1.98 -26.11 5.80
CA ASN A 249 0.73 -26.55 6.45
C ASN A 249 -0.49 -26.13 5.63
N LEU A 250 -0.74 -26.88 4.56
CA LEU A 250 -1.81 -26.59 3.60
C LEU A 250 -3.21 -26.72 4.23
N GLN A 251 -3.42 -27.67 5.14
CA GLN A 251 -4.70 -27.85 5.83
C GLN A 251 -5.09 -26.62 6.65
N SER A 252 -4.13 -26.04 7.38
CA SER A 252 -4.41 -24.86 8.20
C SER A 252 -4.62 -23.62 7.33
N ALA A 253 -3.84 -23.47 6.24
CA ALA A 253 -4.06 -22.43 5.25
C ALA A 253 -5.48 -22.48 4.65
N ARG A 254 -5.94 -23.67 4.26
CA ARG A 254 -7.27 -23.91 3.71
C ARG A 254 -8.38 -23.60 4.71
N LYS A 255 -8.25 -24.05 5.96
CA LYS A 255 -9.20 -23.73 7.04
C LYS A 255 -9.27 -22.22 7.28
N LEU A 256 -8.11 -21.54 7.28
CA LEU A 256 -8.03 -20.10 7.47
C LEU A 256 -8.72 -19.35 6.33
N LEU A 257 -8.44 -19.71 5.08
CA LEU A 257 -9.05 -19.08 3.90
C LEU A 257 -10.55 -19.38 3.82
N GLY A 258 -11.00 -20.57 4.20
CA GLY A 258 -12.42 -20.89 4.34
C GLY A 258 -13.12 -20.02 5.38
N LYS A 259 -12.50 -19.84 6.56
CA LYS A 259 -12.98 -18.92 7.61
C LYS A 259 -13.01 -17.47 7.10
N ALA A 260 -11.99 -17.08 6.33
CA ALA A 260 -11.88 -15.75 5.74
C ALA A 260 -13.02 -15.46 4.76
N ILE A 261 -13.38 -16.43 3.90
CA ILE A 261 -14.50 -16.30 2.96
C ILE A 261 -15.81 -16.10 3.73
N GLY A 262 -16.08 -16.91 4.75
CA GLY A 262 -17.30 -16.81 5.54
C GLY A 262 -17.46 -15.49 6.30
N MET A 263 -16.37 -14.85 6.71
CA MET A 263 -16.41 -13.61 7.48
C MET A 263 -16.24 -12.33 6.65
N CYS A 264 -15.43 -12.36 5.60
CA CYS A 264 -15.01 -11.16 4.86
C CYS A 264 -15.62 -11.08 3.45
N GLY A 265 -15.93 -12.21 2.81
CA GLY A 265 -16.65 -12.28 1.52
C GLY A 265 -16.06 -11.45 0.36
N LYS A 266 -14.81 -11.00 0.44
CA LYS A 266 -14.21 -10.09 -0.55
C LYS A 266 -13.57 -10.83 -1.73
N GLU A 267 -13.75 -10.27 -2.93
CA GLU A 267 -13.15 -10.74 -4.19
C GLU A 267 -11.66 -11.08 -4.07
N LYS A 268 -10.86 -10.20 -3.43
CA LYS A 268 -9.41 -10.40 -3.31
C LYS A 268 -9.04 -11.70 -2.59
N ILE A 269 -9.85 -12.16 -1.62
CA ILE A 269 -9.58 -13.40 -0.89
C ILE A 269 -9.84 -14.60 -1.79
N PHE A 270 -10.93 -14.57 -2.56
CA PHE A 270 -11.23 -15.62 -3.53
C PHE A 270 -10.13 -15.74 -4.58
N VAL A 271 -9.70 -14.63 -5.17
CA VAL A 271 -8.64 -14.63 -6.20
C VAL A 271 -7.34 -15.22 -5.67
N GLU A 272 -6.90 -14.82 -4.47
CA GLU A 272 -5.66 -15.33 -3.89
C GLU A 272 -5.78 -16.79 -3.44
N TYR A 273 -6.96 -17.22 -2.95
CA TYR A 273 -7.17 -18.62 -2.59
C TYR A 273 -7.17 -19.52 -3.83
N ILE A 274 -7.82 -19.09 -4.90
CA ILE A 274 -7.81 -19.81 -6.18
C ILE A 274 -6.40 -19.86 -6.76
N ALA A 275 -5.65 -18.75 -6.73
CA ALA A 275 -4.26 -18.74 -7.19
C ALA A 275 -3.37 -19.71 -6.37
N MET A 276 -3.62 -19.82 -5.06
CA MET A 276 -2.95 -20.79 -4.20
C MET A 276 -3.29 -22.24 -4.57
N GLU A 277 -4.56 -22.58 -4.73
CA GLU A 277 -4.96 -23.95 -5.10
C GLU A 277 -4.54 -24.31 -6.53
N LEU A 278 -4.51 -23.34 -7.45
CA LEU A 278 -3.98 -23.51 -8.80
C LEU A 278 -2.48 -23.83 -8.78
N ALA A 279 -1.71 -23.14 -7.93
CA ALA A 279 -0.29 -23.43 -7.73
C ALA A 279 -0.04 -24.82 -7.11
N LEU A 280 -1.03 -25.39 -6.41
CA LEU A 280 -0.98 -26.75 -5.87
C LEU A 280 -1.48 -27.81 -6.88
N GLY A 281 -2.08 -27.41 -8.00
CA GLY A 281 -2.61 -28.31 -9.04
C GLY A 281 -3.98 -28.92 -8.72
N GLU A 282 -4.69 -28.43 -7.70
CA GLU A 282 -5.97 -29.00 -7.24
C GLU A 282 -7.16 -28.36 -7.99
N VAL A 283 -7.38 -28.81 -9.23
CA VAL A 283 -8.39 -28.23 -10.14
C VAL A 283 -9.82 -28.36 -9.60
N ASP A 284 -10.20 -29.52 -9.06
CA ASP A 284 -11.58 -29.75 -8.57
C ASP A 284 -11.96 -28.85 -7.38
N ARG A 285 -10.97 -28.49 -6.57
CA ARG A 285 -11.17 -27.51 -5.50
C ARG A 285 -11.29 -26.11 -6.06
N CYS A 286 -10.47 -25.75 -7.04
CA CYS A 286 -10.60 -24.48 -7.74
C CYS A 286 -12.02 -24.32 -8.32
N ARG A 287 -12.58 -25.37 -8.91
CA ARG A 287 -13.98 -25.40 -9.39
C ARG A 287 -14.98 -25.13 -8.28
N SER A 288 -14.89 -25.86 -7.18
CA SER A 288 -15.76 -25.68 -6.02
C SER A 288 -15.67 -24.26 -5.44
N LEU A 289 -14.46 -23.68 -5.43
CA LEU A 289 -14.23 -22.31 -4.98
C LEU A 289 -14.81 -21.27 -5.94
N TYR A 290 -14.66 -21.45 -7.25
CA TYR A 290 -15.30 -20.59 -8.24
C TYR A 290 -16.82 -20.64 -8.16
N ILE A 291 -17.42 -21.83 -8.00
CA ILE A 291 -18.88 -21.97 -7.80
C ILE A 291 -19.33 -21.20 -6.54
N ASN A 292 -18.61 -21.35 -5.43
CA ASN A 292 -18.91 -20.61 -4.21
C ASN A 292 -18.69 -19.10 -4.38
N TYR A 293 -17.69 -18.71 -5.16
CA TYR A 293 -17.39 -17.31 -5.45
C TYR A 293 -18.52 -16.66 -6.27
N LEU A 294 -19.02 -17.36 -7.29
CA LEU A 294 -20.13 -16.92 -8.13
C LEU A 294 -21.46 -16.89 -7.36
N LYS A 295 -21.70 -17.84 -6.44
CA LYS A 295 -22.84 -17.79 -5.53
C LYS A 295 -22.80 -16.56 -4.61
N ALA A 296 -21.62 -16.21 -4.11
CA ALA A 296 -21.44 -15.06 -3.23
C ALA A 296 -21.53 -13.72 -3.98
N MET A 297 -21.03 -13.67 -5.22
CA MET A 297 -20.98 -12.45 -6.04
C MET A 297 -21.42 -12.72 -7.49
N PRO A 298 -22.74 -12.84 -7.77
CA PRO A 298 -23.23 -13.12 -9.12
C PRO A 298 -22.93 -12.02 -10.14
N HIS A 299 -22.84 -10.77 -9.67
CA HIS A 299 -22.65 -9.57 -10.51
C HIS A 299 -21.22 -9.40 -11.05
N ASN A 300 -20.23 -10.14 -10.52
CA ASN A 300 -18.83 -9.89 -10.86
C ASN A 300 -18.44 -10.55 -12.19
N CYS A 301 -18.42 -9.77 -13.28
CA CYS A 301 -18.01 -10.22 -14.62
C CYS A 301 -16.58 -10.79 -14.66
N ARG A 302 -15.65 -10.27 -13.84
CA ARG A 302 -14.26 -10.74 -13.80
C ARG A 302 -14.14 -12.15 -13.22
N ALA A 303 -15.02 -12.51 -12.30
CA ALA A 303 -15.08 -13.85 -11.72
C ALA A 303 -15.44 -14.89 -12.77
N TRP A 304 -16.46 -14.61 -13.58
CA TRP A 304 -16.90 -15.46 -14.69
C TRP A 304 -15.79 -15.67 -15.73
N ALA A 305 -15.16 -14.57 -16.18
CA ALA A 305 -14.07 -14.65 -17.15
C ALA A 305 -12.88 -15.49 -16.65
N LYS A 306 -12.47 -15.30 -15.39
CA LYS A 306 -11.38 -16.10 -14.80
C LYS A 306 -11.75 -17.57 -14.59
N TYR A 307 -13.02 -17.88 -14.32
CA TYR A 307 -13.46 -19.26 -14.20
C TYR A 307 -13.43 -19.97 -15.56
N ALA A 308 -13.86 -19.29 -16.61
CA ALA A 308 -13.76 -19.80 -17.97
C ALA A 308 -12.29 -19.97 -18.43
N GLU A 309 -11.41 -19.01 -18.12
CA GLU A 309 -9.97 -19.12 -18.38
C GLU A 309 -9.33 -20.32 -17.67
N LEU A 310 -9.77 -20.63 -16.44
CA LEU A 310 -9.35 -21.84 -15.73
C LEU A 310 -9.75 -23.11 -16.50
N GLU A 311 -11.02 -23.28 -16.85
CA GLU A 311 -11.47 -24.50 -17.55
C GLU A 311 -10.83 -24.63 -18.95
N LYS A 312 -10.59 -23.49 -19.62
CA LYS A 312 -9.79 -23.45 -20.85
C LYS A 312 -8.37 -23.98 -20.63
N SER A 313 -7.70 -23.58 -19.55
CA SER A 313 -6.36 -24.08 -19.22
C SER A 313 -6.33 -25.58 -18.88
N VAL A 314 -7.47 -26.13 -18.43
CA VAL A 314 -7.65 -27.56 -18.13
C VAL A 314 -7.99 -28.36 -19.40
N GLY A 315 -8.46 -27.69 -20.47
CA GLY A 315 -8.86 -28.31 -21.73
C GLY A 315 -10.31 -28.79 -21.77
N GLU A 316 -11.14 -28.41 -20.79
CA GLU A 316 -12.56 -28.79 -20.75
C GLU A 316 -13.45 -27.75 -21.44
N THR A 317 -13.50 -27.85 -22.76
CA THR A 317 -14.21 -26.91 -23.63
C THR A 317 -15.72 -26.90 -23.40
N GLU A 318 -16.35 -28.06 -23.21
CA GLU A 318 -17.80 -28.17 -22.95
C GLU A 318 -18.23 -27.46 -21.66
N ARG A 319 -17.44 -27.59 -20.60
CA ARG A 319 -17.71 -26.91 -19.33
C ARG A 319 -17.46 -25.41 -19.45
N CYS A 320 -16.42 -25.01 -20.16
CA CYS A 320 -16.16 -23.60 -20.47
C CYS A 320 -17.38 -22.95 -21.18
N ARG A 321 -17.94 -23.63 -22.19
CA ARG A 321 -19.17 -23.18 -22.88
C ARG A 321 -20.36 -23.06 -21.93
N ALA A 322 -20.59 -24.08 -21.11
CA ALA A 322 -21.68 -24.06 -20.14
C ALA A 322 -21.56 -22.90 -19.14
N ILE A 323 -20.33 -22.55 -18.73
CA ILE A 323 -20.06 -21.41 -17.85
C ILE A 323 -20.37 -20.08 -18.56
N TYR A 324 -19.94 -19.94 -19.81
CA TYR A 324 -20.24 -18.74 -20.59
C TYR A 324 -21.75 -18.58 -20.86
N GLU A 325 -22.46 -19.66 -21.19
CA GLU A 325 -23.91 -19.63 -21.35
C GLU A 325 -24.63 -19.27 -20.04
N LEU A 326 -24.18 -19.81 -18.92
CA LEU A 326 -24.69 -19.45 -17.59
C LEU A 326 -24.40 -17.98 -17.23
N ALA A 327 -23.27 -17.45 -17.65
CA ALA A 327 -22.96 -16.04 -17.49
C ALA A 327 -23.89 -15.18 -18.36
N VAL A 328 -24.09 -15.55 -19.63
CA VAL A 328 -24.96 -14.83 -20.58
C VAL A 328 -26.44 -14.83 -20.16
N SER A 329 -26.92 -15.91 -19.51
CA SER A 329 -28.29 -16.02 -19.00
C SER A 329 -28.56 -15.08 -17.83
N GLN A 330 -27.52 -14.65 -17.12
CA GLN A 330 -27.68 -13.83 -15.93
C GLN A 330 -27.93 -12.36 -16.31
N GLN A 331 -29.13 -11.89 -15.99
CA GLN A 331 -29.59 -10.53 -16.30
C GLN A 331 -28.88 -9.44 -15.46
N ALA A 332 -28.21 -9.83 -14.37
CA ALA A 332 -27.64 -8.92 -13.39
C ALA A 332 -26.12 -8.72 -13.55
N LEU A 333 -25.63 -8.60 -14.78
CA LEU A 333 -24.22 -8.32 -15.07
C LEU A 333 -24.05 -6.83 -15.40
N ASP A 334 -23.14 -6.16 -14.68
CA ASP A 334 -22.86 -4.73 -14.87
C ASP A 334 -22.24 -4.42 -16.24
N MET A 335 -21.43 -5.34 -16.79
CA MET A 335 -20.78 -5.21 -18.11
C MET A 335 -20.88 -6.51 -18.91
N PRO A 336 -22.04 -6.81 -19.52
CA PRO A 336 -22.22 -8.02 -20.33
C PRO A 336 -21.24 -8.11 -21.50
N GLU A 337 -20.85 -6.98 -22.10
CA GLU A 337 -19.97 -6.90 -23.28
C GLU A 337 -18.62 -7.60 -23.10
N MET A 338 -18.04 -7.55 -21.90
CA MET A 338 -16.76 -8.20 -21.62
C MET A 338 -16.86 -9.73 -21.68
N ILE A 339 -17.97 -10.27 -21.18
CA ILE A 339 -18.22 -11.72 -21.17
C ILE A 339 -18.53 -12.20 -22.58
N TRP A 340 -19.34 -11.45 -23.32
CA TRP A 340 -19.64 -11.75 -24.73
C TRP A 340 -18.38 -11.76 -25.58
N LYS A 341 -17.53 -10.74 -25.46
CA LYS A 341 -16.25 -10.70 -26.16
C LYS A 341 -15.37 -11.90 -25.78
N GLY A 342 -15.22 -12.19 -24.48
CA GLY A 342 -14.44 -13.34 -24.02
C GLY A 342 -14.98 -14.68 -24.51
N TYR A 343 -16.30 -14.83 -24.62
CA TYR A 343 -16.92 -16.04 -25.13
C TYR A 343 -16.70 -16.21 -26.65
N ILE A 344 -16.84 -15.12 -27.40
CA ILE A 344 -16.58 -15.10 -28.84
C ILE A 344 -15.10 -15.38 -29.12
N ASP A 345 -14.18 -14.71 -28.43
CA ASP A 345 -12.73 -14.93 -28.58
C ASP A 345 -12.38 -16.40 -28.27
N PHE A 346 -13.04 -17.01 -27.27
CA PHE A 346 -12.88 -18.43 -26.94
C PHE A 346 -13.31 -19.37 -28.09
N GLU A 347 -14.51 -19.20 -28.66
CA GLU A 347 -14.97 -20.07 -29.77
C GLU A 347 -14.15 -19.85 -31.04
N ILE A 348 -13.63 -18.64 -31.27
CA ILE A 348 -12.72 -18.35 -32.38
C ILE A 348 -11.40 -19.13 -32.20
N GLU A 349 -10.84 -19.15 -31.00
CA GLU A 349 -9.61 -19.91 -30.72
C GLU A 349 -9.78 -21.42 -30.83
N GLU A 350 -10.94 -21.96 -30.43
CA GLU A 350 -11.27 -23.38 -30.59
C GLU A 350 -11.62 -23.76 -32.03
N GLY A 351 -11.82 -22.79 -32.92
CA GLY A 351 -12.09 -23.00 -34.35
C GLY A 351 -13.55 -23.27 -34.71
N GLU A 352 -14.48 -23.12 -33.76
CA GLU A 352 -15.91 -23.38 -33.96
C GLU A 352 -16.64 -22.15 -34.53
N ALA A 353 -16.44 -21.95 -35.84
CA ALA A 353 -16.93 -20.76 -36.54
C ALA A 353 -18.46 -20.60 -36.53
N GLU A 354 -19.20 -21.71 -36.51
CA GLU A 354 -20.67 -21.69 -36.51
C GLU A 354 -21.23 -21.23 -35.17
N ASN A 355 -20.66 -21.70 -34.07
CA ASN A 355 -21.06 -21.28 -32.72
C ASN A 355 -20.74 -19.80 -32.51
N ALA A 356 -19.53 -19.36 -32.87
CA ALA A 356 -19.15 -17.94 -32.81
C ALA A 356 -20.14 -17.05 -33.58
N ARG A 357 -20.63 -17.49 -34.76
CA ARG A 357 -21.63 -16.75 -35.53
C ARG A 357 -22.97 -16.65 -34.80
N SER A 358 -23.48 -17.76 -34.26
CA SER A 358 -24.73 -17.73 -33.50
C SER A 358 -24.63 -16.82 -32.26
N LEU A 359 -23.45 -16.73 -31.65
CA LEU A 359 -23.18 -15.79 -30.55
C LEU A 359 -23.18 -14.34 -31.00
N TYR A 360 -22.57 -14.03 -32.16
CA TYR A 360 -22.66 -12.69 -32.74
C TYR A 360 -24.10 -12.30 -33.09
N GLU A 361 -24.89 -13.22 -33.67
CA GLU A 361 -26.31 -12.96 -33.98
C GLU A 361 -27.12 -12.70 -32.70
N ARG A 362 -26.96 -13.53 -31.65
CA ARG A 362 -27.60 -13.31 -30.34
C ARG A 362 -27.15 -12.01 -29.67
N LEU A 363 -25.89 -11.63 -29.83
CA LEU A 363 -25.36 -10.38 -29.30
C LEU A 363 -25.99 -9.18 -30.02
N LEU A 364 -26.09 -9.23 -31.35
CA LEU A 364 -26.69 -8.18 -32.18
C LEU A 364 -28.19 -8.01 -31.92
N GLU A 365 -28.92 -9.09 -31.60
CA GLU A 365 -30.32 -9.01 -31.15
C GLU A 365 -30.47 -8.26 -29.82
N ARG A 366 -29.46 -8.35 -28.94
CA ARG A 366 -29.48 -7.68 -27.62
C ARG A 366 -28.90 -6.26 -27.67
N THR A 367 -27.84 -6.04 -28.45
CA THR A 367 -27.11 -4.79 -28.54
C THR A 367 -26.78 -4.44 -29.99
N GLY A 368 -27.38 -3.36 -30.52
CA GLY A 368 -27.11 -2.85 -31.87
C GLY A 368 -25.78 -2.08 -32.02
N HIS A 369 -24.83 -2.24 -31.09
CA HIS A 369 -23.62 -1.42 -31.06
C HIS A 369 -22.70 -1.67 -32.26
N VAL A 370 -22.23 -0.59 -32.90
CA VAL A 370 -21.37 -0.65 -34.09
C VAL A 370 -20.09 -1.43 -33.90
N LYS A 371 -19.50 -1.42 -32.70
CA LYS A 371 -18.29 -2.20 -32.42
C LYS A 371 -18.52 -3.70 -32.59
N VAL A 372 -19.71 -4.20 -32.25
CA VAL A 372 -20.09 -5.62 -32.43
C VAL A 372 -20.17 -5.96 -33.91
N TRP A 373 -20.83 -5.11 -34.71
CA TRP A 373 -20.91 -5.25 -36.15
C TRP A 373 -19.52 -5.27 -36.82
N ILE A 374 -18.62 -4.38 -36.40
CA ILE A 374 -17.24 -4.33 -36.90
C ILE A 374 -16.51 -5.63 -36.55
N SER A 375 -16.60 -6.10 -35.29
CA SER A 375 -15.96 -7.36 -34.89
C SER A 375 -16.53 -8.57 -35.63
N PHE A 376 -17.83 -8.60 -35.88
CA PHE A 376 -18.48 -9.69 -36.59
C PHE A 376 -18.02 -9.77 -38.05
N ALA A 377 -17.97 -8.63 -38.74
CA ALA A 377 -17.49 -8.58 -40.12
C ALA A 377 -15.98 -8.89 -40.23
N GLN A 378 -15.17 -8.46 -39.25
CA GLN A 378 -13.76 -8.85 -39.17
C GLN A 378 -13.57 -10.35 -38.93
N PHE A 379 -14.41 -10.96 -38.09
CA PHE A 379 -14.44 -12.40 -37.85
C PHE A 379 -14.79 -13.19 -39.12
N GLU A 380 -15.83 -12.81 -39.85
CA GLU A 380 -16.20 -13.50 -41.10
C GLU A 380 -15.12 -13.42 -42.17
N GLY A 381 -14.33 -12.34 -42.17
CA GLY A 381 -13.19 -12.18 -43.06
C GLY A 381 -11.92 -12.89 -42.59
N SER A 382 -11.88 -13.46 -41.37
CA SER A 382 -10.76 -14.28 -40.87
C SER A 382 -10.68 -15.63 -41.62
N GLU A 383 -9.56 -16.34 -41.50
CA GLU A 383 -9.35 -17.67 -42.11
C GLU A 383 -10.35 -18.72 -41.59
N ILE A 384 -10.91 -18.49 -40.40
CA ILE A 384 -11.92 -19.33 -39.75
C ILE A 384 -13.35 -19.01 -40.26
N GLY A 385 -13.53 -17.83 -40.88
CA GLY A 385 -14.82 -17.37 -41.40
C GLY A 385 -15.15 -17.93 -42.78
N ARG A 386 -16.40 -17.70 -43.23
CA ARG A 386 -16.88 -18.11 -44.57
C ARG A 386 -16.32 -17.25 -45.72
N GLY A 387 -15.48 -16.25 -45.40
CA GLY A 387 -14.69 -15.49 -46.35
C GLY A 387 -15.19 -14.06 -46.60
N ILE A 388 -14.47 -13.36 -47.49
CA ILE A 388 -14.60 -11.92 -47.74
C ILE A 388 -16.02 -11.52 -48.22
N ALA A 389 -16.70 -12.41 -48.95
CA ALA A 389 -18.03 -12.13 -49.49
C ALA A 389 -19.10 -11.99 -48.38
N GLU A 390 -19.02 -12.81 -47.34
CA GLU A 390 -19.94 -12.71 -46.21
C GLU A 390 -19.61 -11.50 -45.33
N ALA A 391 -18.32 -11.25 -45.07
CA ALA A 391 -17.88 -10.04 -44.37
C ALA A 391 -18.43 -8.75 -45.03
N ARG A 392 -18.45 -8.70 -46.37
CA ARG A 392 -19.08 -7.60 -47.12
C ARG A 392 -20.59 -7.53 -46.92
N SER A 393 -21.25 -8.69 -46.82
CA SER A 393 -22.69 -8.78 -46.56
C SER A 393 -23.03 -8.27 -45.16
N THR A 394 -22.24 -8.63 -44.14
CA THR A 394 -22.43 -8.15 -42.76
C THR A 394 -22.13 -6.65 -42.63
N PHE A 395 -21.10 -6.12 -43.29
CA PHE A 395 -20.89 -4.68 -43.36
C PHE A 395 -22.07 -3.93 -44.01
N LYS A 396 -22.68 -4.49 -45.07
CA LYS A 396 -23.87 -3.92 -45.70
C LYS A 396 -25.09 -3.95 -44.75
N LYS A 397 -25.35 -5.08 -44.11
CA LYS A 397 -26.44 -5.21 -43.12
C LYS A 397 -26.29 -4.21 -41.97
N ALA A 398 -25.08 -4.08 -41.43
CA ALA A 398 -24.76 -3.10 -40.41
C ALA A 398 -25.01 -1.65 -40.90
N TYR A 399 -24.62 -1.35 -42.14
CA TYR A 399 -24.83 -0.03 -42.74
C TYR A 399 -26.32 0.30 -42.89
N ASP A 400 -27.12 -0.65 -43.35
CA ASP A 400 -28.56 -0.47 -43.53
C ASP A 400 -29.29 -0.30 -42.18
N GLN A 401 -28.88 -1.04 -41.15
CA GLN A 401 -29.42 -0.88 -39.80
C GLN A 401 -29.06 0.49 -39.20
N LEU A 402 -27.80 0.93 -39.29
CA LEU A 402 -27.39 2.24 -38.78
C LEU A 402 -27.98 3.41 -39.57
N LYS A 403 -28.29 3.19 -40.86
CA LYS A 403 -29.04 4.14 -41.68
C LYS A 403 -30.49 4.26 -41.16
N ALA A 404 -31.11 3.16 -40.77
CA ALA A 404 -32.46 3.17 -40.18
C ALA A 404 -32.49 3.81 -38.78
N GLU A 405 -31.44 3.65 -37.99
CA GLU A 405 -31.30 4.23 -36.64
C GLU A 405 -30.83 5.70 -36.63
N GLU A 406 -30.54 6.28 -37.81
CA GLU A 406 -29.99 7.65 -37.99
C GLU A 406 -28.69 7.94 -37.21
N ALA A 407 -27.95 6.89 -36.79
CA ALA A 407 -26.71 6.98 -36.02
C ALA A 407 -25.52 7.41 -36.90
N LYS A 408 -25.45 8.70 -37.24
CA LYS A 408 -24.48 9.24 -38.21
C LYS A 408 -23.01 9.04 -37.82
N GLU A 409 -22.65 9.25 -36.55
CA GLU A 409 -21.27 9.11 -36.08
C GLU A 409 -20.81 7.64 -36.10
N GLU A 410 -21.68 6.74 -35.67
CA GLU A 410 -21.38 5.31 -35.65
C GLU A 410 -21.33 4.71 -37.06
N ARG A 411 -22.15 5.22 -37.99
CA ARG A 411 -22.08 4.90 -39.42
C ARG A 411 -20.75 5.33 -40.05
N VAL A 412 -20.15 6.45 -39.61
CA VAL A 412 -18.79 6.85 -40.06
C VAL A 412 -17.76 5.81 -39.58
N LEU A 413 -17.82 5.42 -38.31
CA LEU A 413 -16.91 4.42 -37.73
C LEU A 413 -17.00 3.08 -38.46
N LEU A 414 -18.22 2.64 -38.81
CA LEU A 414 -18.42 1.42 -39.59
C LEU A 414 -17.79 1.53 -40.99
N LEU A 415 -17.97 2.66 -41.69
CA LEU A 415 -17.40 2.88 -43.02
C LEU A 415 -15.87 2.96 -42.99
N ASP A 416 -15.29 3.63 -41.98
CA ASP A 416 -13.84 3.67 -41.80
C ASP A 416 -13.29 2.26 -41.56
N ALA A 417 -13.96 1.44 -40.75
CA ALA A 417 -13.59 0.05 -40.52
C ALA A 417 -13.74 -0.81 -41.79
N TRP A 418 -14.82 -0.64 -42.56
CA TRP A 418 -15.02 -1.34 -43.82
C TRP A 418 -13.95 -0.96 -44.85
N ARG A 419 -13.56 0.31 -44.93
CA ARG A 419 -12.45 0.77 -45.79
C ARG A 419 -11.13 0.10 -45.41
N VAL A 420 -10.82 0.03 -44.11
CA VAL A 420 -9.60 -0.63 -43.63
C VAL A 420 -9.63 -2.12 -43.98
N PHE A 421 -10.77 -2.78 -43.84
CA PHE A 421 -10.95 -4.17 -44.21
C PHE A 421 -10.73 -4.42 -45.71
N GLU A 422 -11.35 -3.62 -46.59
CA GLU A 422 -11.19 -3.74 -48.04
C GLU A 422 -9.76 -3.40 -48.49
N LYS A 423 -9.07 -2.46 -47.81
CA LYS A 423 -7.65 -2.19 -48.10
C LYS A 423 -6.73 -3.35 -47.73
N ALA A 424 -7.11 -4.14 -46.73
CA ALA A 424 -6.30 -5.28 -46.27
C ALA A 424 -6.58 -6.57 -47.06
N LYS A 425 -7.84 -6.82 -47.42
CA LYS A 425 -8.29 -8.12 -47.98
C LYS A 425 -9.07 -8.01 -49.31
N GLY A 426 -9.38 -6.79 -49.75
CA GLY A 426 -10.27 -6.53 -50.89
C GLY A 426 -9.56 -6.09 -52.17
N ASP A 427 -10.37 -5.68 -53.14
CA ASP A 427 -9.94 -5.27 -54.48
C ASP A 427 -9.97 -3.73 -54.61
N VAL A 428 -9.20 -3.18 -55.55
CA VAL A 428 -9.18 -1.71 -55.79
C VAL A 428 -10.59 -1.16 -56.12
N ALA A 429 -11.41 -1.96 -56.80
CA ALA A 429 -12.80 -1.63 -57.11
C ALA A 429 -13.72 -1.61 -55.87
N SER A 430 -13.50 -2.48 -54.88
CA SER A 430 -14.31 -2.48 -53.66
C SER A 430 -13.89 -1.37 -52.70
N VAL A 431 -12.60 -1.04 -52.65
CA VAL A 431 -12.09 0.10 -51.88
C VAL A 431 -12.69 1.43 -52.40
N THR A 432 -12.68 1.64 -53.72
CA THR A 432 -13.25 2.84 -54.35
C THR A 432 -14.75 2.96 -54.09
N ALA A 433 -15.50 1.86 -54.18
CA ALA A 433 -16.93 1.85 -53.86
C ALA A 433 -17.24 2.20 -52.38
N VAL A 434 -16.36 1.86 -51.43
CA VAL A 434 -16.52 2.27 -50.02
C VAL A 434 -16.11 3.73 -49.82
N GLU A 435 -15.07 4.19 -50.52
CA GLU A 435 -14.63 5.60 -50.47
C GLU A 435 -15.69 6.56 -51.04
N GLU A 436 -16.44 6.15 -52.05
CA GLU A 436 -17.59 6.91 -52.58
C GLU A 436 -18.72 7.09 -51.56
N LYS A 437 -18.87 6.16 -50.62
CA LYS A 437 -19.91 6.20 -49.56
C LYS A 437 -19.51 7.02 -48.34
N MET A 438 -18.27 7.51 -48.27
CA MET A 438 -17.76 8.25 -47.12
C MET A 438 -18.47 9.60 -46.94
N PRO A 439 -18.85 9.95 -45.70
CA PRO A 439 -19.54 11.19 -45.43
C PRO A 439 -18.63 12.40 -45.53
N ARG A 440 -19.19 13.53 -45.97
CA ARG A 440 -18.53 14.84 -45.88
C ARG A 440 -18.77 15.42 -44.49
N ARG A 441 -17.68 15.77 -43.80
CA ARG A 441 -17.73 16.41 -42.47
C ARG A 441 -18.00 17.90 -42.62
N VAL A 442 -19.14 18.38 -42.13
CA VAL A 442 -19.57 19.78 -42.20
C VAL A 442 -19.59 20.38 -40.78
N LYS A 443 -18.99 21.56 -40.61
CA LYS A 443 -19.06 22.30 -39.33
C LYS A 443 -20.40 23.02 -39.23
N ARG A 444 -21.14 22.79 -38.15
CA ARG A 444 -22.38 23.49 -37.83
C ARG A 444 -22.29 24.11 -36.42
N LYS A 445 -23.06 25.17 -36.20
CA LYS A 445 -23.15 25.85 -34.90
C LYS A 445 -24.54 25.59 -34.34
N ARG A 446 -24.63 24.99 -33.14
CA ARG A 446 -25.89 24.84 -32.41
C ARG A 446 -25.91 25.79 -31.21
N MET A 447 -27.09 26.30 -30.88
CA MET A 447 -27.28 27.11 -29.69
C MET A 447 -27.27 26.18 -28.46
N ARG A 448 -26.37 26.40 -27.50
CA ARG A 448 -26.35 25.66 -26.25
C ARG A 448 -27.31 26.32 -25.27
N MET A 449 -28.28 25.55 -24.79
CA MET A 449 -29.22 25.97 -23.75
C MET A 449 -28.81 25.36 -22.40
N ASP A 450 -29.01 26.09 -21.31
CA ASP A 450 -28.86 25.57 -19.94
C ASP A 450 -30.07 24.70 -19.51
N GLU A 451 -29.99 23.98 -18.38
CA GLU A 451 -31.11 23.18 -17.85
C GLU A 451 -32.40 24.01 -17.59
N ASN A 452 -32.26 25.32 -17.47
CA ASN A 452 -33.37 26.28 -17.31
C ASN A 452 -33.75 27.03 -18.61
N GLY A 453 -33.24 26.61 -19.77
CA GLY A 453 -33.56 27.20 -21.08
C GLY A 453 -32.89 28.55 -21.38
N ALA A 454 -31.90 28.98 -20.59
CA ALA A 454 -31.13 30.19 -20.85
C ALA A 454 -30.01 29.95 -21.88
N GLU A 455 -29.83 30.91 -22.80
CA GLU A 455 -28.89 30.81 -23.92
C GLU A 455 -27.43 30.97 -23.44
N LEU A 456 -26.63 29.90 -23.49
CA LEU A 456 -25.23 29.85 -23.04
C LEU A 456 -24.20 30.06 -24.18
N GLY A 457 -24.66 30.32 -25.40
CA GLY A 457 -23.82 30.62 -26.57
C GLY A 457 -23.80 29.51 -27.64
N TRP A 458 -23.00 29.72 -28.69
CA TRP A 458 -22.91 28.82 -29.84
C TRP A 458 -21.85 27.72 -29.61
N GLU A 459 -22.25 26.46 -29.68
CA GLU A 459 -21.34 25.31 -29.68
C GLU A 459 -21.11 24.84 -31.13
N GLU A 460 -19.84 24.76 -31.53
CA GLU A 460 -19.44 24.18 -32.81
C GLU A 460 -19.50 22.65 -32.73
N TYR A 461 -20.36 22.03 -33.53
CA TYR A 461 -20.44 20.57 -33.65
C TYR A 461 -20.23 20.14 -35.11
N PHE A 462 -19.79 18.90 -35.30
CA PHE A 462 -19.58 18.34 -36.63
C PHE A 462 -20.80 17.49 -37.01
N ASP A 463 -21.38 17.78 -38.17
CA ASP A 463 -22.47 16.99 -38.76
C ASP A 463 -21.92 16.25 -39.99
N TYR A 464 -22.34 15.01 -40.18
CA TYR A 464 -21.86 14.14 -41.25
C TYR A 464 -22.95 14.00 -42.31
N HIS A 465 -22.61 14.32 -43.57
CA HIS A 465 -23.52 14.17 -44.72
C HIS A 465 -23.07 13.00 -45.58
N PHE A 466 -23.89 11.95 -45.64
CA PHE A 466 -23.65 10.79 -46.50
C PHE A 466 -24.17 11.06 -47.92
N PRO A 467 -23.39 10.75 -48.98
CA PRO A 467 -23.85 10.87 -50.36
C PRO A 467 -25.15 10.10 -50.64
N ASP A 468 -25.32 8.91 -50.07
CA ASP A 468 -26.50 8.05 -50.24
C ASP A 468 -27.80 8.57 -49.59
N ASP A 469 -27.71 9.60 -48.73
CA ASP A 469 -28.89 10.23 -48.11
C ASP A 469 -29.31 11.49 -48.89
N GLN A 470 -28.49 11.96 -49.84
CA GLN A 470 -28.83 13.06 -50.73
C GLN A 470 -29.94 12.70 -51.72
N ASP A 471 -30.21 11.42 -52.00
CA ASP A 471 -31.27 11.03 -52.92
C ASP A 471 -32.69 11.35 -52.41
N ALA A 472 -32.89 11.39 -51.09
CA ALA A 472 -34.14 11.84 -50.48
C ALA A 472 -34.28 13.37 -50.44
N ALA A 473 -33.16 14.10 -50.36
CA ALA A 473 -33.17 15.56 -50.42
C ALA A 473 -33.18 16.10 -51.87
N SER A 474 -32.57 15.37 -52.80
CA SER A 474 -32.50 15.72 -54.22
C SER A 474 -33.85 15.55 -54.93
N SER A 475 -34.68 14.61 -54.48
CA SER A 475 -36.07 14.48 -54.93
C SER A 475 -36.92 15.69 -54.50
N ASN A 476 -36.76 16.15 -53.25
CA ASN A 476 -37.40 17.37 -52.76
C ASN A 476 -36.88 18.63 -53.45
N LEU A 477 -35.57 18.71 -53.74
CA LEU A 477 -34.97 19.80 -54.51
C LEU A 477 -35.45 19.81 -55.97
N LYS A 478 -35.60 18.65 -56.62
CA LYS A 478 -36.18 18.54 -57.97
C LYS A 478 -37.66 18.94 -57.97
N LEU A 479 -38.42 18.59 -56.93
CA LEU A 479 -39.80 19.03 -56.77
C LEU A 479 -39.89 20.55 -56.61
N LEU A 480 -39.00 21.15 -55.83
CA LEU A 480 -38.87 22.60 -55.65
C LEU A 480 -38.39 23.31 -56.94
N GLU A 481 -37.49 22.69 -57.69
CA GLU A 481 -37.02 23.21 -58.98
C GLU A 481 -38.10 23.14 -60.06
N MET A 482 -38.93 22.07 -60.06
CA MET A 482 -40.12 21.99 -60.92
C MET A 482 -41.19 23.00 -60.50
N ALA A 483 -41.39 23.23 -59.19
CA ALA A 483 -42.31 24.25 -58.69
C ALA A 483 -41.85 25.69 -58.97
N ALA A 484 -40.54 25.92 -59.11
CA ALA A 484 -40.00 27.21 -59.53
C ALA A 484 -40.03 27.41 -61.06
N LYS A 485 -40.14 26.33 -61.84
CA LYS A 485 -40.31 26.35 -63.30
C LYS A 485 -41.78 26.46 -63.74
N TRP A 486 -42.72 26.07 -62.87
CA TRP A 486 -44.16 26.29 -63.02
C TRP A 486 -44.51 27.72 -62.61
#